data_AF-A0A5T1DY31-F1
#
_entry.id   AF-A0A5T1DY31-F1
#
_cell.length_a   1.000
_cell.length_b   1.000
_cell.length_c   1.000
_cell.angle_alpha   90.00
_cell.angle_beta   90.00
_cell.angle_gamma   90.00
#
_symmetry.space_group_name_H-M   'P 1'
#
loop_
_entity.id
_entity.type
_entity.pdbx_description
1 polymer ?
#
loop_
_entity_poly.entity_id
_entity_poly.type
_entity_poly.pdbx_seq_one_letter_code
_entity_poly.pdbx_strand_id
1 'polypeptide(L)'
;MKKNASSKILLSLGVATLLYSGAFAQEINLTESSDIGKYFEENGKDINLKNPDDYKGKDLGITMGVWDLPSDGYDSADYRLNIDIGKNNTLSFKHNNGDHPAYVTNLNATAKEVKTTDIVLQAFAPSVINGDLTMTGSGKEAITEDEKKAQV
;
A
#
# COMPACT_ATOMS: atom_id res chain seq x y z
N MET A 1 -10.71 29.40 21.80
CA MET A 1 -9.62 29.18 20.83
C MET A 1 -9.72 27.74 20.32
N LYS A 2 -9.95 27.52 19.01
CA LYS A 2 -9.95 26.17 18.40
C LYS A 2 -8.49 25.67 18.35
N LYS A 3 -8.23 24.47 18.88
CA LYS A 3 -6.92 23.81 18.74
C LYS A 3 -6.92 23.02 17.43
N ASN A 4 -6.16 23.47 16.45
CA ASN A 4 -5.91 22.67 15.24
C ASN A 4 -4.83 21.65 15.59
N ALA A 5 -5.19 20.36 15.63
CA ALA A 5 -4.21 19.29 15.75
C ALA A 5 -3.45 19.21 14.42
N SER A 6 -2.18 19.62 14.43
CA SER A 6 -1.27 19.39 13.31
C SER A 6 -0.75 17.96 13.41
N SER A 7 -1.23 17.08 12.52
CA SER A 7 -0.69 15.72 12.39
C SER A 7 0.74 15.79 11.89
N LYS A 8 1.70 15.30 12.67
CA LYS A 8 3.11 15.19 12.29
C LYS A 8 3.37 13.77 11.81
N ILE A 9 3.65 13.60 10.53
CA ILE A 9 4.08 12.32 9.96
C ILE A 9 5.57 12.16 10.28
N LEU A 10 5.93 11.10 11.01
CA LEU A 10 7.32 10.75 11.33
C LEU A 10 7.75 9.59 10.42
N LEU A 11 8.61 9.86 9.45
CA LEU A 11 9.21 8.84 8.58
C LEU A 11 10.66 8.61 9.04
N SER A 12 10.95 7.44 9.62
CA SER A 12 12.32 7.04 9.98
C SER A 12 12.92 6.20 8.85
N LEU A 13 13.95 6.72 8.19
CA LEU A 13 14.70 6.00 7.15
C LEU A 13 15.85 5.21 7.80
N GLY A 14 15.70 3.89 7.91
CA GLY A 14 16.82 2.98 8.16
C GLY A 14 17.51 2.65 6.83
N VAL A 15 18.83 2.45 6.84
CA VAL A 15 19.57 1.95 5.68
C VAL A 15 19.88 0.49 5.94
N ALA A 16 19.22 -0.44 5.24
CA ALA A 16 19.50 -1.87 5.36
C ALA A 16 20.05 -2.46 4.06
N THR A 17 21.29 -2.97 4.13
CA THR A 17 21.99 -3.68 3.05
C THR A 17 21.23 -4.91 2.56
N LEU A 18 21.04 -5.01 1.24
CA LEU A 18 20.32 -6.06 0.54
C LEU A 18 21.05 -7.41 0.57
N LEU A 19 20.71 -8.31 1.50
CA LEU A 19 20.90 -9.76 1.30
C LEU A 19 19.65 -10.32 0.62
N TYR A 20 19.82 -10.80 -0.61
CA TYR A 20 18.78 -11.39 -1.46
C TYR A 20 18.77 -12.90 -1.19
N SER A 21 17.81 -13.39 -0.41
CA SER A 21 17.50 -14.82 -0.32
C SER A 21 16.18 -15.03 -1.04
N GLY A 22 16.23 -15.69 -2.20
CA GLY A 22 15.07 -15.97 -3.02
C GLY A 22 14.10 -16.90 -2.29
N ALA A 23 13.13 -16.31 -1.60
CA ALA A 23 11.88 -16.96 -1.27
C ALA A 23 10.94 -16.82 -2.48
N PHE A 24 10.21 -17.87 -2.83
CA PHE A 24 9.28 -17.85 -3.96
C PHE A 24 8.30 -16.68 -3.81
N ALA A 25 8.29 -15.76 -4.78
CA ALA A 25 7.38 -14.63 -4.79
C ALA A 25 5.94 -15.14 -4.94
N GLN A 26 5.05 -14.69 -4.06
CA GLN A 26 3.62 -14.92 -4.14
C GLN A 26 2.95 -13.69 -4.76
N GLU A 27 1.96 -13.91 -5.61
CA GLU A 27 1.27 -12.83 -6.33
C GLU A 27 -0.22 -12.83 -5.99
N ILE A 28 -0.74 -11.64 -5.66
CA ILE A 28 -2.15 -11.34 -5.56
C ILE A 28 -2.50 -10.44 -6.75
N ASN A 29 -3.50 -10.82 -7.52
CA ASN A 29 -4.01 -10.04 -8.64
C ASN A 29 -5.44 -9.60 -8.33
N LEU A 30 -5.66 -8.30 -8.21
CA LEU A 30 -6.96 -7.68 -7.94
C LEU A 30 -7.49 -7.07 -9.23
N THR A 31 -8.10 -7.88 -10.09
CA THR A 31 -8.59 -7.43 -11.40
C THR A 31 -9.92 -6.69 -11.32
N GLU A 32 -10.74 -7.00 -10.31
CA GLU A 32 -12.02 -6.34 -10.03
C GLU A 32 -12.21 -6.21 -8.52
N SER A 33 -13.09 -5.31 -8.07
CA SER A 33 -13.31 -5.02 -6.64
C SER A 33 -13.73 -6.27 -5.84
N SER A 34 -14.38 -7.24 -6.51
CA SER A 34 -14.78 -8.52 -5.91
C SER A 34 -13.59 -9.37 -5.45
N ASP A 35 -12.41 -9.17 -6.05
CA ASP A 35 -11.18 -9.92 -5.74
C ASP A 35 -10.64 -9.58 -4.36
N ILE A 36 -10.88 -8.36 -3.86
CA ILE A 36 -10.41 -7.91 -2.55
C ILE A 36 -10.85 -8.89 -1.46
N GLY A 37 -12.14 -9.26 -1.48
CA GLY A 37 -12.71 -10.21 -0.51
C GLY A 37 -12.17 -11.65 -0.64
N LYS A 38 -11.44 -11.99 -1.72
CA LYS A 38 -10.80 -13.31 -1.89
C LYS A 38 -9.49 -13.39 -1.09
N TYR A 39 -8.76 -12.29 -0.98
CA TYR A 39 -7.42 -12.24 -0.38
C TYR A 39 -7.36 -11.51 0.95
N PHE A 40 -8.34 -10.64 1.22
CA PHE A 40 -8.41 -9.86 2.44
C PHE A 40 -9.68 -10.15 3.22
N GLU A 41 -9.59 -9.99 4.53
CA GLU A 41 -10.72 -10.11 5.45
C GLU A 41 -10.82 -8.88 6.36
N GLU A 42 -12.06 -8.48 6.60
CA GLU A 42 -12.40 -7.37 7.49
C GLU A 42 -12.63 -7.88 8.91
N ASN A 43 -11.93 -7.28 9.86
CA ASN A 43 -12.12 -7.45 11.29
C ASN A 43 -12.34 -6.08 11.94
N GLY A 44 -13.59 -5.63 11.94
CA GLY A 44 -13.91 -4.26 12.31
C GLY A 44 -13.32 -3.28 11.30
N LYS A 45 -12.48 -2.34 11.76
CA LYS A 45 -11.80 -1.38 10.87
C LYS A 45 -10.48 -1.90 10.29
N ASP A 46 -10.06 -3.10 10.66
CA ASP A 46 -8.80 -3.68 10.22
C ASP A 46 -9.05 -4.64 9.06
N ILE A 47 -8.39 -4.39 7.93
CA ILE A 47 -8.38 -5.26 6.77
C ILE A 47 -7.04 -5.99 6.74
N ASN A 48 -7.09 -7.32 6.82
CA ASN A 48 -5.91 -8.17 6.94
C ASN A 48 -5.85 -9.16 5.79
N LEU A 49 -4.66 -9.66 5.45
CA LEU A 49 -4.52 -10.82 4.57
C LEU A 49 -5.25 -12.03 5.18
N LYS A 50 -6.07 -12.71 4.37
CA LYS A 50 -6.57 -14.05 4.69
C LYS A 50 -5.41 -15.03 4.71
N ASN A 51 -5.38 -15.95 5.66
CA ASN A 51 -4.30 -16.94 5.81
C ASN A 51 -2.91 -16.28 5.76
N PRO A 52 -2.59 -15.33 6.67
CA PRO A 52 -1.36 -14.55 6.61
C PRO A 52 -0.09 -15.40 6.63
N ASP A 53 -0.15 -16.59 7.23
CA ASP A 53 0.95 -17.56 7.26
C ASP A 53 1.36 -18.06 5.87
N ASP A 54 0.46 -18.05 4.88
CA ASP A 54 0.79 -18.43 3.51
C ASP A 54 1.79 -17.46 2.87
N TYR A 55 1.78 -16.18 3.29
CA TYR A 55 2.59 -15.10 2.74
C TYR A 55 3.82 -14.78 3.59
N LYS A 56 3.83 -15.17 4.87
CA LYS A 56 4.97 -14.93 5.76
C LYS A 56 6.24 -15.63 5.26
N GLY A 57 7.35 -14.91 5.30
CA GLY A 57 8.63 -15.47 4.87
C GLY A 57 8.84 -15.50 3.36
N LYS A 58 7.95 -14.87 2.57
CA LYS A 58 8.01 -14.81 1.11
C LYS A 58 7.91 -13.37 0.61
N ASP A 59 8.47 -13.11 -0.56
CA ASP A 59 8.16 -11.88 -1.29
C ASP A 59 6.69 -11.90 -1.71
N LEU A 60 6.00 -10.77 -1.60
CA LEU A 60 4.59 -10.63 -1.97
C LEU A 60 4.41 -9.47 -2.95
N GLY A 61 3.89 -9.78 -4.14
CA GLY A 61 3.44 -8.79 -5.12
C GLY A 61 1.92 -8.67 -5.11
N ILE A 62 1.41 -7.45 -5.07
CA ILE A 62 -0.01 -7.12 -5.20
C ILE A 62 -0.17 -6.25 -6.45
N THR A 63 -0.75 -6.83 -7.49
CA THR A 63 -1.12 -6.10 -8.72
C THR A 63 -2.55 -5.63 -8.62
N MET A 64 -2.75 -4.33 -8.70
CA MET A 64 -4.04 -3.67 -8.57
C MET A 64 -4.56 -3.28 -9.94
N GLY A 65 -5.68 -3.87 -10.36
CA GLY A 65 -6.58 -3.34 -11.38
C GLY A 65 -7.78 -2.57 -10.82
N VAL A 66 -7.96 -2.65 -9.50
CA VAL A 66 -8.85 -1.78 -8.72
C VAL A 66 -8.20 -0.42 -8.45
N TRP A 67 -9.02 0.60 -8.16
CA TRP A 67 -8.54 1.96 -7.92
C TRP A 67 -8.07 2.17 -6.50
N ASP A 68 -8.77 1.58 -5.52
CA ASP A 68 -8.46 1.78 -4.11
C ASP A 68 -8.33 0.46 -3.33
N LEU A 69 -7.41 0.43 -2.36
CA LEU A 69 -7.24 -0.65 -1.39
C LEU A 69 -7.12 -0.02 0.02
N PRO A 70 -7.75 -0.60 1.07
CA PRO A 70 -8.37 -1.92 1.13
C PRO A 70 -9.79 -2.04 0.59
N SER A 71 -10.39 -0.95 0.13
CA SER A 71 -11.75 -0.95 -0.42
C SER A 71 -11.80 -0.04 -1.64
N ASP A 72 -12.39 -0.54 -2.72
CA ASP A 72 -12.59 0.17 -3.99
C ASP A 72 -13.92 0.97 -3.98
N GLY A 73 -14.28 1.50 -2.81
CA GLY A 73 -15.57 2.15 -2.53
C GLY A 73 -15.46 3.30 -1.52
N TYR A 74 -16.60 3.93 -1.20
CA TYR A 74 -16.68 5.29 -0.62
C TYR A 74 -16.17 5.51 0.83
N ASP A 75 -15.61 4.53 1.54
CA ASP A 75 -15.22 4.65 2.96
C ASP A 75 -13.79 4.16 3.28
N SER A 76 -12.87 4.13 2.29
CA SER A 76 -11.49 3.64 2.49
C SER A 76 -10.71 4.37 3.60
N ALA A 77 -11.09 5.62 3.94
CA ALA A 77 -10.47 6.42 4.99
C ALA A 77 -10.62 5.84 6.40
N ASP A 78 -11.67 5.06 6.65
CA ASP A 78 -11.96 4.48 7.96
C ASP A 78 -11.27 3.12 8.21
N TYR A 79 -10.76 2.50 7.14
CA TYR A 79 -10.15 1.17 7.20
C TYR A 79 -8.63 1.24 7.26
N ARG A 80 -8.00 0.28 7.94
CA ARG A 80 -6.54 0.11 7.99
C ARG A 80 -6.16 -1.16 7.25
N LEU A 81 -5.22 -1.07 6.31
CA LEU A 81 -4.71 -2.25 5.61
C LEU A 81 -3.47 -2.77 6.33
N ASN A 82 -3.55 -3.97 6.92
CA ASN A 82 -2.44 -4.58 7.64
C ASN A 82 -1.83 -5.74 6.84
N ILE A 83 -0.53 -5.65 6.54
CA ILE A 83 0.22 -6.67 5.82
C ILE A 83 1.55 -6.94 6.55
N ASP A 84 1.73 -8.18 7.02
CA ASP A 84 2.99 -8.63 7.64
C ASP A 84 3.51 -9.87 6.90
N ILE A 85 4.53 -9.67 6.08
CA ILE A 85 5.23 -10.75 5.34
C ILE A 85 6.60 -11.07 5.98
N GLY A 86 6.93 -10.41 7.08
CA GLY A 86 8.21 -10.54 7.79
C GLY A 86 9.32 -9.62 7.25
N LYS A 87 10.26 -9.27 8.15
CA LYS A 87 11.31 -8.25 7.94
C LYS A 87 12.42 -8.60 6.95
N ASN A 88 12.34 -9.74 6.27
CA ASN A 88 13.36 -10.21 5.34
C ASN A 88 12.91 -10.20 3.87
N ASN A 89 11.63 -9.91 3.61
CA ASN A 89 11.01 -10.04 2.29
C ASN A 89 10.46 -8.71 1.78
N THR A 90 10.20 -8.66 0.49
CA THR A 90 9.72 -7.48 -0.23
C THR A 90 8.21 -7.53 -0.42
N LEU A 91 7.52 -6.47 0.00
CA LEU A 91 6.11 -6.24 -0.31
C LEU A 91 6.05 -5.26 -1.47
N SER A 92 5.45 -5.64 -2.59
CA SER A 92 5.34 -4.77 -3.76
C SER A 92 3.89 -4.51 -4.11
N PHE A 93 3.52 -3.25 -4.31
CA PHE A 93 2.27 -2.84 -4.92
C PHE A 93 2.53 -2.28 -6.30
N LYS A 94 1.72 -2.69 -7.28
CA LYS A 94 1.78 -2.16 -8.63
C LYS A 94 0.38 -1.92 -9.15
N HIS A 95 0.08 -0.74 -9.65
CA HIS A 95 -1.13 -0.53 -10.43
C HIS A 95 -0.91 -0.95 -11.88
N ASN A 96 -1.91 -1.59 -12.49
CA ASN A 96 -1.82 -2.06 -13.87
C ASN A 96 -2.20 -0.98 -14.91
N ASN A 97 -2.66 0.19 -14.45
CA ASN A 97 -2.91 1.36 -15.28
C ASN A 97 -1.80 2.41 -15.07
N GLY A 98 -1.01 2.68 -16.11
CA GLY A 98 0.11 3.63 -16.03
C GLY A 98 -0.29 5.10 -16.13
N ASP A 99 -1.56 5.40 -16.45
CA ASP A 99 -2.02 6.77 -16.68
C ASP A 99 -2.53 7.45 -15.40
N HIS A 100 -3.01 6.67 -14.43
CA HIS A 100 -3.55 7.17 -13.17
C HIS A 100 -3.15 6.22 -12.04
N PRO A 101 -2.48 6.70 -10.97
CA PRO A 101 -2.11 5.81 -9.89
C PRO A 101 -3.33 5.37 -9.08
N ALA A 102 -3.26 4.19 -8.50
CA ALA A 102 -4.24 3.71 -7.52
C ALA A 102 -3.87 4.13 -6.09
N TYR A 103 -4.81 4.06 -5.16
CA TYR A 103 -4.60 4.44 -3.77
C TYR A 103 -4.49 3.21 -2.87
N VAL A 104 -3.50 3.25 -1.98
CA VAL A 104 -3.41 2.32 -0.84
C VAL A 104 -3.53 3.14 0.43
N THR A 105 -4.63 2.94 1.14
CA THR A 105 -5.03 3.77 2.27
C THR A 105 -4.72 3.10 3.60
N ASN A 106 -4.18 3.89 4.52
CA ASN A 106 -3.87 3.53 5.91
C ASN A 106 -3.04 2.24 6.04
N LEU A 107 -1.95 2.12 5.28
CA LEU A 107 -1.10 0.93 5.24
C LEU A 107 -0.27 0.76 6.53
N ASN A 108 -0.44 -0.39 7.16
CA ASN A 108 0.48 -0.94 8.15
C ASN A 108 1.22 -2.13 7.54
N ALA A 109 2.49 -1.95 7.23
CA ALA A 109 3.33 -2.96 6.60
C ALA A 109 4.50 -3.38 7.50
N THR A 110 4.75 -4.68 7.60
CA THR A 110 6.03 -5.23 8.08
C THR A 110 6.67 -6.05 6.97
N ALA A 111 7.77 -5.52 6.45
CA ALA A 111 8.54 -6.08 5.34
C ALA A 111 10.01 -5.63 5.49
N LYS A 112 10.94 -6.24 4.75
CA LYS A 112 12.28 -5.65 4.58
C LYS A 112 12.18 -4.35 3.80
N GLU A 113 11.43 -4.40 2.71
CA GLU A 113 11.23 -3.29 1.78
C GLU A 113 9.76 -3.30 1.31
N VAL A 114 9.14 -2.13 1.26
CA VAL A 114 7.86 -1.87 0.61
C VAL A 114 8.12 -1.10 -0.67
N LYS A 115 7.76 -1.68 -1.81
CA LYS A 115 7.86 -1.07 -3.13
C LYS A 115 6.50 -0.67 -3.62
N THR A 116 6.39 0.51 -4.21
CA THR A 116 5.19 0.90 -4.92
C THR A 116 5.53 1.36 -6.34
N THR A 117 4.68 1.01 -7.29
CA THR A 117 4.74 1.48 -8.67
C THR A 117 3.36 1.92 -9.11
N ASP A 118 3.20 3.20 -9.44
CA ASP A 118 1.91 3.81 -9.80
C ASP A 118 0.87 3.70 -8.68
N ILE A 119 1.31 3.91 -7.44
CA ILE A 119 0.45 3.88 -6.26
C ILE A 119 0.70 5.12 -5.42
N VAL A 120 -0.37 5.75 -4.98
CA VAL A 120 -0.38 6.78 -3.94
C VAL A 120 -0.65 6.12 -2.59
N LEU A 121 0.26 6.29 -1.63
CA LEU A 121 0.03 5.90 -0.24
C LEU A 121 -0.70 7.03 0.48
N GLN A 122 -1.92 6.76 0.94
CA GLN A 122 -2.77 7.75 1.62
C GLN A 122 -2.95 7.38 3.09
N ALA A 123 -2.82 8.35 4.00
CA ALA A 123 -2.97 8.11 5.43
C ALA A 123 -3.93 9.14 6.05
N PHE A 124 -5.13 8.70 6.37
CA PHE A 124 -6.12 9.46 7.15
C PHE A 124 -6.07 9.11 8.65
N ALA A 125 -5.49 7.95 8.96
CA ALA A 125 -5.21 7.46 10.30
C ALA A 125 -3.71 7.12 10.44
N PRO A 126 -3.20 6.93 11.68
CA PRO A 126 -1.83 6.48 11.88
C PRO A 126 -1.53 5.21 11.07
N SER A 127 -0.48 5.28 10.26
CA SER A 127 -0.02 4.24 9.35
C SER A 127 1.46 3.97 9.61
N VAL A 128 1.90 2.72 9.54
CA VAL A 128 3.25 2.30 9.91
C VAL A 128 3.87 1.46 8.82
N ILE A 129 4.99 1.90 8.27
CA ILE A 129 5.82 1.06 7.39
C ILE A 129 7.08 0.70 8.17
N ASN A 130 7.16 -0.56 8.57
CA ASN A 130 8.30 -1.14 9.27
C ASN A 130 9.17 -1.89 8.28
N GLY A 131 9.87 -1.12 7.46
CA GLY A 131 10.75 -1.56 6.37
C GLY A 131 11.22 -0.35 5.56
N ASP A 132 12.13 -0.56 4.62
CA ASP A 132 12.53 0.47 3.66
C ASP A 132 11.35 0.78 2.73
N LEU A 133 11.20 2.03 2.27
CA LEU A 133 10.13 2.43 1.36
C LEU A 133 10.71 2.97 0.06
N THR A 134 10.34 2.34 -1.05
CA THR A 134 10.68 2.78 -2.41
C THR A 134 9.39 3.04 -3.19
N MET A 135 9.24 4.23 -3.76
CA MET A 135 8.06 4.60 -4.55
C MET A 135 8.48 5.06 -5.94
N THR A 136 7.86 4.50 -6.98
CA THR A 136 8.11 4.83 -8.38
C THR A 136 6.80 5.11 -9.11
N GLY A 137 6.86 5.94 -10.15
CA GLY A 137 5.80 6.10 -11.14
C GLY A 137 6.32 5.64 -12.50
N SER A 138 5.48 4.99 -13.29
CA SER A 138 5.72 4.64 -14.70
C SER A 138 5.22 5.73 -15.66
N GLY A 139 4.33 6.61 -15.20
CA GLY A 139 3.87 7.80 -15.91
C GLY A 139 4.98 8.84 -16.15
N LYS A 140 4.76 9.73 -17.13
CA LYS A 140 5.75 10.76 -17.52
C LYS A 140 5.85 11.94 -16.53
N GLU A 141 4.86 12.15 -15.68
CA GLU A 141 4.83 13.21 -14.66
C GLU A 141 4.10 12.72 -13.40
N ALA A 142 4.50 13.21 -12.23
CA ALA A 142 3.83 12.90 -10.97
C ALA A 142 2.48 13.63 -10.93
N ILE A 143 1.36 12.90 -10.90
CA ILE A 143 0.04 13.51 -10.84
C ILE A 143 -0.15 14.11 -9.44
N THR A 144 -0.03 15.43 -9.32
CA THR A 144 -0.46 16.18 -8.15
C THR A 144 -1.89 16.65 -8.35
N GLU A 145 -2.79 16.41 -7.38
CA GLU A 145 -4.20 16.82 -7.44
C GLU A 145 -4.43 18.31 -7.74
N ASP A 146 -3.42 19.16 -7.54
CA ASP A 146 -3.49 20.61 -7.80
C ASP A 146 -3.62 20.97 -9.28
N GLU A 147 -3.26 20.09 -10.22
CA GLU A 147 -3.32 20.41 -11.66
C GLU A 147 -4.75 20.45 -12.23
N LYS A 148 -5.74 19.87 -11.53
CA LYS A 148 -7.15 19.97 -11.94
C LYS A 148 -7.80 21.32 -11.64
N LYS A 149 -7.16 22.21 -10.86
CA LYS A 149 -7.73 23.53 -10.53
C LYS A 149 -7.33 24.67 -11.47
N ALA A 150 -6.48 24.40 -12.48
CA ALA A 150 -5.95 25.45 -13.36
C ALA A 150 -6.61 25.52 -14.75
N GLN A 151 -7.63 24.72 -15.05
CA GLN A 151 -8.38 24.82 -16.31
C GLN A 151 -9.80 25.35 -16.03
N VAL A 152 -9.91 26.68 -15.97
CA VAL A 152 -11.16 27.44 -16.16
C VAL A 152 -11.03 28.21 -17.45
#